data_AF-A0A6G3PUX5-F1
#
_entry.id   AF-A0A6G3PUX5-F1
#
_cell.length_a   1.000
_cell.length_b   1.000
_cell.length_c   1.000
_cell.angle_alpha   90.00
_cell.angle_beta   90.00
_cell.angle_gamma   90.00
#
_symmetry.space_group_name_H-M   'P 1'
#
loop_
_entity.id
_entity.type
_entity.pdbx_description
1 polymer ?
#
loop_
_entity_poly.entity_id
_entity_poly.type
_entity_poly.pdbx_seq_one_letter_code
_entity_poly.pdbx_strand_id
1 'polypeptide(L)'
;LRRASGVEPAGGGPVVLVERQCADVARWLGLASATLPRAYAERLTFTTYTRRPGSSTLRVVGVRPEDAEAARSAGLRVHLCAGPPPAVGGAGDVWAVTAARVWRSRSPELFDAARELPGEPFAAGPLAVTALCAGIALGPDERSAAACWAADRPYALDAQRTGRLVEALTSPAIDDRTGAEFDAVGRLFGALEGRCPASVTAPLAAMLVTEAVRGGNGSVELPHRDAFTGPEGAAVAERLGPEILNELGGGAAGTRPVARTVQLLRVARLLGVDTTELLPEVVARLASALPAETVGCGEPVDGSGREGPSGGAGADPGGPPDFAPALLELLDEQFEVRTALLGALDRLAPDYPGAVARFLERVALPFTGTQALPHLRMCAEAPGAMAAQGGDRAAVWRRVLRSAGLSPFAEPLVLRTAVGLVWEDRAPSVEEARMLLEAATS
;
A
#
# COMPACT_ATOMS: atom_id res chain seq x y z
N LEU A 1 -8.42 3.98 34.51
CA LEU A 1 -7.73 4.95 35.39
C LEU A 1 -7.76 6.39 34.85
N ARG A 2 -7.44 6.65 33.56
CA ARG A 2 -7.63 7.97 32.91
C ARG A 2 -9.00 8.62 33.15
N ARG A 3 -10.09 7.84 33.03
CA ARG A 3 -11.46 8.34 33.28
C ARG A 3 -11.72 8.67 34.76
N ALA A 4 -11.01 8.04 35.70
CA ALA A 4 -11.14 8.31 37.14
C ALA A 4 -10.43 9.61 37.56
N SER A 5 -9.40 10.03 36.82
CA SER A 5 -8.61 11.23 37.08
C SER A 5 -9.12 12.50 36.38
N GLY A 6 -10.32 12.46 35.76
CA GLY A 6 -11.00 13.61 35.15
C GLY A 6 -11.44 14.70 36.15
N VAL A 7 -11.68 15.92 35.62
CA VAL A 7 -12.08 17.11 36.40
C VAL A 7 -13.47 16.91 37.03
N GLU A 8 -14.43 16.44 36.24
CA GLU A 8 -15.66 15.85 36.78
C GLU A 8 -15.47 14.33 36.84
N PRO A 9 -15.73 13.68 38.00
CA PRO A 9 -15.88 12.24 38.01
C PRO A 9 -17.14 11.94 37.18
N ALA A 10 -16.97 11.55 35.92
CA ALA A 10 -18.08 11.10 35.08
C ALA A 10 -18.92 10.13 35.92
N GLY A 11 -20.19 10.50 36.14
CA GLY A 11 -20.99 10.15 37.32
C GLY A 11 -20.94 8.70 37.81
N GLY A 12 -21.20 8.52 39.10
CA GLY A 12 -21.48 7.23 39.73
C GLY A 12 -20.26 6.49 40.29
N GLY A 13 -19.72 6.96 41.42
CA GLY A 13 -18.87 6.16 42.31
C GLY A 13 -17.43 5.82 41.84
N PRO A 14 -16.65 5.16 42.71
CA PRO A 14 -15.27 4.76 42.42
C PRO A 14 -15.16 3.80 41.24
N VAL A 15 -13.99 3.83 40.58
CA VAL A 15 -13.59 2.77 39.67
C VAL A 15 -13.05 1.60 40.49
N VAL A 16 -13.64 0.43 40.30
CA VAL A 16 -13.34 -0.79 41.06
C VAL A 16 -12.40 -1.67 40.24
N LEU A 17 -11.21 -1.95 40.75
CA LEU A 17 -10.25 -2.87 40.15
C LEU A 17 -10.34 -4.22 40.86
N VAL A 18 -10.62 -5.28 40.11
CA VAL A 18 -10.76 -6.64 40.64
C VAL A 18 -9.52 -7.44 40.32
N GLU A 19 -8.77 -7.79 41.36
CA GLU A 19 -7.54 -8.58 41.26
C GLU A 19 -7.48 -9.68 42.31
N ARG A 20 -6.75 -10.75 42.01
CA ARG A 20 -6.57 -11.87 42.96
C ARG A 20 -5.71 -11.46 44.15
N GLN A 21 -4.74 -10.57 43.93
CA GLN A 21 -3.83 -10.06 44.96
C GLN A 21 -3.87 -8.54 45.03
N CYS A 22 -3.85 -7.98 46.25
CA CYS A 22 -3.82 -6.53 46.45
C CYS A 22 -2.53 -5.88 45.90
N ALA A 23 -1.45 -6.67 45.78
CA ALA A 23 -0.20 -6.25 45.16
C ALA A 23 -0.37 -5.95 43.66
N ASP A 24 -1.26 -6.65 42.96
CA ASP A 24 -1.53 -6.40 41.55
C ASP A 24 -2.30 -5.09 41.36
N VAL A 25 -3.21 -4.76 42.30
CA VAL A 25 -3.84 -3.42 42.35
C VAL A 25 -2.77 -2.34 42.54
N ALA A 26 -1.80 -2.55 43.41
CA ALA A 26 -0.68 -1.61 43.59
C ALA A 26 0.16 -1.46 42.30
N ARG A 27 0.36 -2.53 41.51
CA ARG A 27 1.04 -2.45 40.21
C ARG A 27 0.25 -1.62 39.20
N TRP A 28 -1.08 -1.77 39.14
CA TRP A 28 -1.92 -0.92 38.29
C TRP A 28 -1.85 0.56 38.68
N LEU A 29 -1.78 0.86 39.98
CA LEU A 29 -1.61 2.22 40.48
C LEU A 29 -0.21 2.77 40.20
N GLY A 30 0.82 1.94 40.30
CA GLY A 30 2.18 2.28 39.88
C GLY A 30 2.26 2.63 38.39
N LEU A 31 1.67 1.79 37.53
CA LEU A 31 1.59 2.06 36.09
C LEU A 31 0.84 3.36 35.80
N ALA A 32 -0.29 3.60 36.47
CA ALA A 32 -1.03 4.85 36.32
C ALA A 32 -0.21 6.08 36.78
N SER A 33 0.56 5.94 37.85
CA SER A 33 1.43 7.02 38.34
C SER A 33 2.55 7.35 37.36
N ALA A 34 3.10 6.35 36.67
CA ALA A 34 4.14 6.53 35.65
C ALA A 34 3.58 7.11 34.33
N THR A 35 2.35 6.74 33.96
CA THR A 35 1.79 7.06 32.63
C THR A 35 0.90 8.30 32.59
N LEU A 36 0.22 8.64 33.69
CA LEU A 36 -0.69 9.78 33.72
C LEU A 36 0.09 11.10 33.79
N PRO A 37 -0.39 12.16 33.12
CA PRO A 37 0.15 13.50 33.36
C PRO A 37 -0.02 13.90 34.83
N ARG A 38 0.91 14.70 35.35
CA ARG A 38 0.97 15.07 36.78
C ARG A 38 -0.37 15.54 37.36
N ALA A 39 -1.07 16.43 36.66
CA ALA A 39 -2.38 16.96 37.07
C ALA A 39 -3.47 15.88 37.21
N TYR A 40 -3.34 14.75 36.49
CA TYR A 40 -4.25 13.61 36.60
C TYR A 40 -3.82 12.67 37.73
N ALA A 41 -2.51 12.43 37.89
CA ALA A 41 -1.98 11.59 38.95
C ALA A 41 -2.28 12.18 40.34
N GLU A 42 -2.13 13.50 40.53
CA GLU A 42 -2.43 14.19 41.80
C GLU A 42 -3.91 14.09 42.22
N ARG A 43 -4.82 13.86 41.25
CA ARG A 43 -6.26 13.68 41.52
C ARG A 43 -6.64 12.24 41.86
N LEU A 44 -5.75 11.27 41.70
CA LEU A 44 -6.04 9.87 42.01
C LEU A 44 -5.95 9.61 43.52
N THR A 45 -7.10 9.42 44.16
CA THR A 45 -7.19 8.85 45.51
C THR A 45 -7.54 7.37 45.41
N PHE A 46 -6.82 6.51 46.14
CA PHE A 46 -6.96 5.07 45.98
C PHE A 46 -6.77 4.25 47.25
N THR A 47 -7.34 3.05 47.26
CA THR A 47 -6.97 1.95 48.19
C THR A 47 -6.72 0.68 47.40
N THR A 48 -5.75 -0.12 47.83
CA THR A 48 -5.43 -1.40 47.20
C THR A 48 -6.42 -2.51 47.57
N TYR A 49 -7.23 -2.30 48.62
CA TYR A 49 -8.26 -3.25 49.05
C TYR A 49 -9.38 -2.60 49.86
N THR A 50 -10.63 -2.99 49.59
CA THR A 50 -11.81 -2.76 50.44
C THR A 50 -12.85 -3.86 50.20
N ARG A 51 -13.64 -4.21 51.22
CA ARG A 51 -14.85 -5.06 51.05
C ARG A 51 -16.12 -4.26 50.79
N ARG A 52 -16.05 -2.92 50.89
CA ARG A 52 -17.20 -2.02 50.74
C ARG A 52 -16.85 -0.92 49.75
N PRO A 53 -16.82 -1.22 48.44
CA PRO A 53 -16.45 -0.24 47.42
C PRO A 53 -17.47 0.91 47.31
N GLY A 54 -18.76 0.65 47.54
CA GLY A 54 -19.82 1.66 47.43
C GLY A 54 -19.80 2.76 48.50
N SER A 55 -19.11 2.54 49.62
CA SER A 55 -18.96 3.54 50.71
C SER A 55 -17.62 4.29 50.65
N SER A 56 -16.79 4.04 49.63
CA SER A 56 -15.49 4.67 49.52
C SER A 56 -15.60 6.07 48.92
N THR A 57 -14.95 7.05 49.56
CA THR A 57 -14.75 8.40 49.01
C THR A 57 -13.58 8.48 48.04
N LEU A 58 -12.84 7.38 47.89
CA LEU A 58 -11.69 7.29 47.00
C LEU A 58 -12.15 7.13 45.55
N ARG A 59 -11.32 7.54 44.59
CA ARG A 59 -11.67 7.46 43.16
C ARG A 59 -11.40 6.08 42.56
N VAL A 60 -10.47 5.33 43.13
CA VAL A 60 -10.09 3.98 42.70
C VAL A 60 -10.04 3.05 43.90
N VAL A 61 -10.67 1.88 43.80
CA VAL A 61 -10.68 0.90 44.90
C VAL A 61 -10.37 -0.49 44.38
N GLY A 62 -9.43 -1.18 45.04
CA GLY A 62 -9.19 -2.60 44.82
C GLY A 62 -10.21 -3.45 45.56
N VAL A 63 -10.73 -4.49 44.90
CA VAL A 63 -11.58 -5.52 45.52
C VAL A 63 -11.13 -6.90 45.04
N ARG A 64 -11.52 -7.94 45.77
CA ARG A 64 -11.25 -9.33 45.36
C ARG A 64 -12.35 -9.85 44.43
N PRO A 65 -12.10 -10.94 43.67
CA PRO A 65 -13.09 -11.50 42.74
C PRO A 65 -14.43 -11.85 43.39
N GLU A 66 -14.43 -12.30 44.65
CA GLU A 66 -15.65 -12.61 45.41
C GLU A 66 -16.56 -11.39 45.64
N ASP A 67 -16.01 -10.19 45.69
CA ASP A 67 -16.75 -8.94 45.95
C ASP A 67 -17.14 -8.20 44.64
N ALA A 68 -16.73 -8.71 43.49
CA ALA A 68 -16.90 -8.05 42.20
C ALA A 68 -18.36 -7.92 41.77
N GLU A 69 -19.17 -8.97 42.01
CA GLU A 69 -20.58 -8.97 41.61
C GLU A 69 -21.40 -7.98 42.44
N ALA A 70 -21.16 -7.95 43.75
CA ALA A 70 -21.78 -6.96 44.63
C ALA A 70 -21.46 -5.51 44.21
N ALA A 71 -20.24 -5.26 43.74
CA ALA A 71 -19.85 -3.96 43.20
C ALA A 71 -20.58 -3.61 41.89
N ARG A 72 -20.81 -4.60 41.00
CA ARG A 72 -21.60 -4.40 39.76
C ARG A 72 -23.06 -4.14 40.06
N SER A 73 -23.66 -4.91 40.97
CA SER A 73 -25.06 -4.73 41.37
C SER A 73 -25.29 -3.35 42.01
N ALA A 74 -24.25 -2.77 42.64
CA ALA A 74 -24.27 -1.41 43.17
C ALA A 74 -24.07 -0.31 42.10
N GLY A 75 -24.01 -0.66 40.81
CA GLY A 75 -23.85 0.28 39.72
C GLY A 75 -22.44 0.87 39.59
N LEU A 76 -21.43 0.28 40.24
CA LEU A 76 -20.05 0.75 40.16
C LEU A 76 -19.37 0.29 38.88
N ARG A 77 -18.35 1.04 38.45
CA ARG A 77 -17.53 0.72 37.27
C ARG A 77 -16.48 -0.33 37.63
N VAL A 78 -16.82 -1.60 37.40
CA VAL A 78 -15.97 -2.75 37.73
C VAL A 78 -15.12 -3.16 36.55
N HIS A 79 -13.80 -3.16 36.73
CA HIS A 79 -12.83 -3.72 35.80
C HIS A 79 -12.29 -5.05 36.35
N LEU A 80 -12.60 -6.14 35.67
CA LEU A 80 -12.02 -7.45 35.94
C LEU A 80 -10.63 -7.55 35.33
N CYS A 81 -9.59 -7.40 36.15
CA CYS A 81 -8.21 -7.54 35.71
C CYS A 81 -7.71 -8.99 35.86
N ALA A 82 -8.30 -9.76 36.78
CA ALA A 82 -8.04 -11.19 36.99
C ALA A 82 -8.76 -12.14 36.00
N GLY A 83 -9.47 -11.60 34.99
CA GLY A 83 -10.21 -12.39 34.00
C GLY A 83 -9.32 -13.06 32.95
N PRO A 84 -9.88 -13.93 32.10
CA PRO A 84 -9.16 -14.43 30.94
C PRO A 84 -8.69 -13.25 30.06
N PRO A 85 -7.51 -13.35 29.43
CA PRO A 85 -7.03 -12.30 28.55
C PRO A 85 -8.05 -12.04 27.45
N PRO A 86 -8.22 -10.77 27.00
CA PRO A 86 -9.08 -10.48 25.86
C PRO A 86 -8.64 -11.29 24.64
N ALA A 87 -9.60 -11.71 23.82
CA ALA A 87 -9.31 -12.48 22.61
C ALA A 87 -8.29 -11.74 21.73
N VAL A 88 -7.30 -12.48 21.25
CA VAL A 88 -6.27 -11.98 20.32
C VAL A 88 -6.98 -11.46 19.07
N GLY A 89 -6.79 -10.18 18.72
CA GLY A 89 -7.38 -9.55 17.53
C GLY A 89 -8.46 -8.50 17.78
N GLY A 90 -8.82 -8.21 19.03
CA GLY A 90 -9.55 -6.96 19.32
C GLY A 90 -8.61 -5.79 19.13
N ALA A 91 -8.97 -4.79 18.31
CA ALA A 91 -8.22 -3.56 18.05
C ALA A 91 -7.65 -2.98 19.36
N GLY A 92 -6.44 -3.40 19.68
CA GLY A 92 -5.77 -3.03 20.90
C GLY A 92 -5.41 -1.57 20.76
N ASP A 93 -5.74 -0.76 21.76
CA ASP A 93 -5.19 0.58 21.85
C ASP A 93 -3.65 0.46 21.76
N VAL A 94 -3.08 0.91 20.64
CA VAL A 94 -1.66 0.75 20.29
C VAL A 94 -0.78 1.33 21.40
N TRP A 95 -1.22 2.44 22.02
CA TRP A 95 -0.53 3.01 23.16
C TRP A 95 -0.55 2.06 24.35
N ALA A 96 -1.70 1.45 24.65
CA ALA A 96 -1.85 0.52 25.77
C ALA A 96 -1.01 -0.75 25.60
N VAL A 97 -0.95 -1.29 24.38
CA VAL A 97 -0.09 -2.47 24.06
C VAL A 97 1.38 -2.10 24.22
N THR A 98 1.80 -0.94 23.69
CA THR A 98 3.17 -0.43 23.85
C THR A 98 3.51 -0.22 25.33
N ALA A 99 2.62 0.41 26.09
CA ALA A 99 2.80 0.65 27.53
C ALA A 99 2.92 -0.66 28.31
N ALA A 100 2.15 -1.69 27.95
CA ALA A 100 2.27 -3.01 28.56
C ALA A 100 3.64 -3.64 28.29
N ARG A 101 4.20 -3.49 27.09
CA ARG A 101 5.56 -3.99 26.75
C ARG A 101 6.66 -3.22 27.51
N VAL A 102 6.55 -1.90 27.59
CA VAL A 102 7.46 -1.03 28.39
C VAL A 102 7.41 -1.41 29.87
N TRP A 103 6.22 -1.62 30.41
CA TRP A 103 6.07 -2.03 31.81
C TRP A 103 6.67 -3.41 32.08
N ARG A 104 6.44 -4.38 31.16
CA ARG A 104 6.99 -5.74 31.27
C ARG A 104 8.51 -5.82 31.12
N SER A 105 9.12 -4.89 30.38
CA SER A 105 10.58 -4.76 30.26
C SER A 105 11.22 -4.06 31.46
N ARG A 106 10.42 -3.56 32.42
CA ARG A 106 10.86 -2.87 33.64
C ARG A 106 11.58 -1.55 33.37
N SER A 107 11.14 -0.82 32.34
CA SER A 107 11.69 0.49 31.97
C SER A 107 10.64 1.62 32.07
N PRO A 108 10.08 1.91 33.27
CA PRO A 108 9.06 2.93 33.42
C PRO A 108 9.56 4.35 33.09
N GLU A 109 10.86 4.61 33.15
CA GLU A 109 11.49 5.88 32.77
C GLU A 109 11.21 6.27 31.30
N LEU A 110 10.88 5.30 30.44
CA LEU A 110 10.52 5.57 29.05
C LEU A 110 9.19 6.33 28.91
N PHE A 111 8.30 6.28 29.91
CA PHE A 111 7.09 7.10 29.90
C PHE A 111 7.40 8.59 30.09
N ASP A 112 8.45 8.91 30.85
CA ASP A 112 8.89 10.28 31.03
C ASP A 112 9.57 10.81 29.77
N ALA A 113 10.48 10.02 29.19
CA ALA A 113 11.12 10.35 27.92
C ALA A 113 10.11 10.53 26.77
N ALA A 114 9.07 9.69 26.71
CA ALA A 114 8.00 9.83 25.72
C ALA A 114 7.16 11.12 25.91
N ARG A 115 7.09 11.67 27.13
CA ARG A 115 6.34 12.90 27.43
C ARG A 115 7.10 14.17 27.05
N GLU A 116 8.42 14.09 26.93
CA GLU A 116 9.26 15.18 26.41
C GLU A 116 9.08 15.36 24.89
N LEU A 117 8.64 14.31 24.21
CA LEU A 117 8.34 14.35 22.78
C LEU A 117 6.99 15.03 22.50
N PRO A 118 6.87 15.75 21.37
CA PRO A 118 5.61 16.42 21.01
C PRO A 118 4.49 15.42 20.71
N GLY A 119 3.36 15.58 21.40
CA GLY A 119 2.16 14.79 21.16
C GLY A 119 1.11 14.98 22.25
N GLU A 120 -0.13 14.57 21.94
CA GLU A 120 -1.17 14.49 22.94
C GLU A 120 -0.85 13.43 23.99
N PRO A 121 -1.31 13.58 25.24
CA PRO A 121 -1.21 12.54 26.24
C PRO A 121 -1.77 11.21 25.71
N PHE A 122 -1.02 10.13 25.89
CA PHE A 122 -1.37 8.78 25.41
C PHE A 122 -1.35 8.61 23.89
N ALA A 123 -0.70 9.49 23.14
CA ALA A 123 -0.39 9.23 21.74
C ALA A 123 0.55 8.01 21.61
N ALA A 124 0.22 7.07 20.72
CA ALA A 124 0.99 5.84 20.55
C ALA A 124 2.42 6.10 20.01
N GLY A 125 2.57 7.05 19.08
CA GLY A 125 3.83 7.35 18.39
C GLY A 125 5.01 7.65 19.31
N PRO A 126 4.94 8.68 20.19
CA PRO A 126 6.05 9.02 21.09
C PRO A 126 6.53 7.85 21.95
N LEU A 127 5.59 7.07 22.50
CA LEU A 127 5.92 5.93 23.35
C LEU A 127 6.53 4.79 22.53
N ALA A 128 5.99 4.51 21.33
CA ALA A 128 6.51 3.49 20.44
C ALA A 128 7.92 3.83 19.94
N VAL A 129 8.19 5.08 19.55
CA VAL A 129 9.54 5.55 19.17
C VAL A 129 10.51 5.37 20.33
N THR A 130 10.13 5.79 21.53
CA THR A 130 10.99 5.70 22.72
C THR A 130 11.28 4.24 23.08
N ALA A 131 10.28 3.35 22.97
CA ALA A 131 10.43 1.92 23.20
C ALA A 131 11.34 1.25 22.16
N LEU A 132 11.18 1.56 20.87
CA LEU A 132 12.06 1.05 19.81
C LEU A 132 13.51 1.52 19.99
N CYS A 133 13.72 2.80 20.31
CA CYS A 133 15.05 3.34 20.58
C CYS A 133 15.73 2.70 21.80
N ALA A 134 14.95 2.14 22.72
CA ALA A 134 15.42 1.38 23.88
C ALA A 134 15.58 -0.13 23.61
N GLY A 135 15.32 -0.59 22.38
CA GLY A 135 15.46 -2.00 21.99
C GLY A 135 14.30 -2.90 22.42
N ILE A 136 13.13 -2.34 22.76
CA ILE A 136 11.95 -3.12 23.11
C ILE A 136 11.26 -3.60 21.82
N ALA A 137 11.08 -4.91 21.68
CA ALA A 137 10.39 -5.50 20.53
C ALA A 137 8.88 -5.17 20.53
N LEU A 138 8.43 -4.51 19.46
CA LEU A 138 7.05 -4.09 19.25
C LEU A 138 6.40 -4.86 18.07
N GLY A 139 5.07 -4.95 18.07
CA GLY A 139 4.32 -5.52 16.96
C GLY A 139 4.14 -4.56 15.78
N PRO A 140 3.50 -5.00 14.68
CA PRO A 140 3.39 -4.23 13.45
C PRO A 140 2.61 -2.90 13.63
N ASP A 141 1.54 -2.90 14.43
CA ASP A 141 0.74 -1.69 14.67
C ASP A 141 1.52 -0.63 15.45
N GLU A 142 2.28 -1.06 16.46
CA GLU A 142 3.14 -0.16 17.23
C GLU A 142 4.31 0.38 16.40
N ARG A 143 4.94 -0.45 15.55
CA ARG A 143 6.00 -0.02 14.62
C ARG A 143 5.47 0.98 13.59
N SER A 144 4.28 0.71 13.05
CA SER A 144 3.58 1.63 12.13
C SER A 144 3.30 2.97 12.81
N ALA A 145 2.80 2.96 14.04
CA ALA A 145 2.54 4.19 14.80
C ALA A 145 3.82 5.00 15.08
N ALA A 146 4.94 4.33 15.36
CA ALA A 146 6.24 4.99 15.52
C ALA A 146 6.71 5.66 14.21
N ALA A 147 6.66 4.93 13.09
CA ALA A 147 7.06 5.43 11.79
C ALA A 147 6.19 6.62 11.32
N CYS A 148 4.85 6.51 11.45
CA CYS A 148 3.92 7.61 11.14
C CYS A 148 4.22 8.88 11.94
N TRP A 149 4.37 8.75 13.27
CA TRP A 149 4.60 9.91 14.12
C TRP A 149 5.93 10.61 13.80
N ALA A 150 6.98 9.84 13.49
CA ALA A 150 8.28 10.38 13.10
C ALA A 150 8.23 11.03 11.71
N ALA A 151 7.46 10.46 10.77
CA ALA A 151 7.25 11.03 9.44
C ALA A 151 6.55 12.41 9.50
N ASP A 152 5.53 12.55 10.36
CA ASP A 152 4.80 13.80 10.57
C ASP A 152 5.66 14.89 11.24
N ARG A 153 6.75 14.49 11.93
CA ARG A 153 7.57 15.36 12.78
C ARG A 153 9.07 15.09 12.58
N PRO A 154 9.62 15.34 11.38
CA PRO A 154 10.99 14.96 11.05
C PRO A 154 12.05 15.66 11.91
N TYR A 155 11.72 16.76 12.58
CA TYR A 155 12.62 17.52 13.47
C TYR A 155 12.42 17.22 14.96
N ALA A 156 11.48 16.33 15.33
CA ALA A 156 11.23 15.99 16.72
C ALA A 156 12.29 15.04 17.32
N LEU A 157 13.10 14.39 16.48
CA LEU A 157 14.17 13.49 16.89
C LEU A 157 15.54 14.05 16.49
N ASP A 158 16.51 13.91 17.40
CA ASP A 158 17.91 14.14 17.07
C ASP A 158 18.47 13.02 16.17
N ALA A 159 19.64 13.25 15.57
CA ALA A 159 20.26 12.30 14.63
C ALA A 159 20.51 10.91 15.25
N GLN A 160 20.81 10.85 16.56
CA GLN A 160 21.07 9.59 17.26
C GLN A 160 19.79 8.78 17.44
N ARG A 161 18.69 9.42 17.85
CA ARG A 161 17.37 8.81 18.00
C ARG A 161 16.82 8.38 16.64
N THR A 162 16.98 9.20 15.60
CA THR A 162 16.59 8.83 14.24
C THR A 162 17.32 7.58 13.76
N GLY A 163 18.65 7.51 13.95
CA GLY A 163 19.43 6.32 13.59
C GLY A 163 18.96 5.05 14.30
N ARG A 164 18.72 5.12 15.62
CA ARG A 164 18.20 3.98 16.40
C ARG A 164 16.80 3.56 15.98
N LEU A 165 15.93 4.52 15.67
CA LEU A 165 14.58 4.22 15.19
C LEU A 165 14.64 3.48 13.87
N VAL A 166 15.47 3.95 12.92
CA VAL A 166 15.65 3.29 11.63
C VAL A 166 16.18 1.87 11.83
N GLU A 167 17.25 1.71 12.61
CA GLU A 167 17.83 0.39 12.91
C GLU A 167 16.80 -0.60 13.48
N ALA A 168 15.98 -0.14 14.44
CA ALA A 168 14.93 -0.96 15.03
C ALA A 168 13.83 -1.33 14.02
N LEU A 169 13.41 -0.38 13.18
CA LEU A 169 12.39 -0.61 12.15
C LEU A 169 12.89 -1.52 11.03
N THR A 170 14.17 -1.45 10.66
CA THR A 170 14.77 -2.23 9.56
C THR A 170 15.45 -3.50 10.04
N SER A 171 15.22 -3.92 11.29
CA SER A 171 15.80 -5.13 11.83
C SER A 171 15.40 -6.36 10.99
N PRO A 172 16.36 -7.22 10.61
CA PRO A 172 16.10 -8.42 9.82
C PRO A 172 15.41 -9.52 10.62
N ALA A 173 15.32 -9.40 11.95
CA ALA A 173 14.67 -10.38 12.83
C ALA A 173 13.13 -10.27 12.84
N ILE A 174 12.56 -9.36 12.03
CA ILE A 174 11.13 -9.09 11.97
C ILE A 174 10.53 -9.79 10.76
N ASP A 175 9.80 -10.87 11.00
CA ASP A 175 9.14 -11.69 9.97
C ASP A 175 7.64 -11.42 9.83
N ASP A 176 7.04 -10.62 10.73
CA ASP A 176 5.59 -10.37 10.82
C ASP A 176 5.13 -9.03 10.21
N ARG A 177 5.87 -8.53 9.23
CA ARG A 177 5.61 -7.21 8.61
C ARG A 177 4.29 -7.19 7.85
N THR A 178 3.61 -6.04 7.90
CA THR A 178 2.32 -5.81 7.24
C THR A 178 2.42 -4.68 6.23
N GLY A 179 1.48 -4.61 5.27
CA GLY A 179 1.43 -3.52 4.28
C GLY A 179 1.34 -2.13 4.91
N ALA A 180 0.54 -1.98 5.96
CA ALA A 180 0.42 -0.72 6.71
C ALA A 180 1.76 -0.27 7.34
N GLU A 181 2.60 -1.22 7.74
CA GLU A 181 3.95 -0.93 8.23
C GLU A 181 4.85 -0.42 7.11
N PHE A 182 4.82 -1.05 5.94
CA PHE A 182 5.58 -0.58 4.78
C PHE A 182 5.13 0.81 4.31
N ASP A 183 3.83 1.09 4.29
CA ASP A 183 3.31 2.43 3.96
C ASP A 183 3.78 3.50 4.96
N ALA A 184 3.79 3.16 6.26
CA ALA A 184 4.29 4.06 7.30
C ALA A 184 5.80 4.30 7.19
N VAL A 185 6.57 3.27 6.86
CA VAL A 185 8.02 3.35 6.58
C VAL A 185 8.27 4.17 5.32
N GLY A 186 7.49 4.00 4.26
CA GLY A 186 7.60 4.81 3.03
C GLY A 186 7.46 6.30 3.31
N ARG A 187 6.43 6.68 4.09
CA ARG A 187 6.25 8.07 4.55
C ARG A 187 7.42 8.56 5.40
N LEU A 188 7.93 7.73 6.30
CA LEU A 188 9.11 8.07 7.10
C LEU A 188 10.34 8.28 6.22
N PHE A 189 10.58 7.41 5.24
CA PHE A 189 11.68 7.53 4.30
C PHE A 189 11.61 8.87 3.55
N GLY A 190 10.47 9.20 2.94
CA GLY A 190 10.29 10.49 2.26
C GLY A 190 10.42 11.70 3.19
N ALA A 191 10.06 11.55 4.47
CA ALA A 191 10.27 12.58 5.49
C ALA A 191 11.74 12.73 5.93
N LEU A 192 12.60 11.73 5.73
CA LEU A 192 14.02 11.80 6.07
C LEU A 192 14.92 12.07 4.84
N GLU A 193 14.43 11.77 3.65
CA GLU A 193 15.14 12.00 2.39
C GLU A 193 15.49 13.48 2.22
N GLY A 194 16.74 13.76 1.84
CA GLY A 194 17.31 15.10 1.77
C GLY A 194 17.57 15.79 3.11
N ARG A 195 17.09 15.24 4.24
CA ARG A 195 17.27 15.77 5.60
C ARG A 195 18.32 15.01 6.41
N CYS A 196 18.43 13.71 6.19
CA CYS A 196 19.40 12.84 6.84
C CYS A 196 20.47 12.35 5.85
N PRO A 197 21.68 12.00 6.33
CA PRO A 197 22.68 11.33 5.50
C PRO A 197 22.15 10.01 4.91
N ALA A 198 22.56 9.68 3.69
CA ALA A 198 22.15 8.45 3.00
C ALA A 198 22.44 7.18 3.83
N SER A 199 23.51 7.17 4.63
CA SER A 199 23.83 6.05 5.52
C SER A 199 22.75 5.77 6.57
N VAL A 200 21.94 6.76 6.95
CA VAL A 200 20.82 6.59 7.90
C VAL A 200 19.56 6.12 7.19
N THR A 201 19.30 6.58 5.96
CA THR A 201 18.06 6.25 5.23
C THR A 201 18.18 5.01 4.34
N ALA A 202 19.39 4.58 3.98
CA ALA A 202 19.66 3.42 3.14
C ALA A 202 19.01 2.11 3.63
N PRO A 203 18.97 1.79 4.95
CA PRO A 203 18.27 0.61 5.44
C PRO A 203 16.77 0.63 5.15
N LEU A 204 16.12 1.80 5.23
CA LEU A 204 14.69 1.95 4.90
C LEU A 204 14.46 1.73 3.41
N ALA A 205 15.29 2.35 2.56
CA ALA A 205 15.22 2.20 1.11
C ALA A 205 15.43 0.74 0.68
N ALA A 206 16.42 0.06 1.27
CA ALA A 206 16.69 -1.35 1.04
C ALA A 206 15.52 -2.24 1.44
N MET A 207 14.86 -1.95 2.55
CA MET A 207 13.69 -2.68 3.03
C MET A 207 12.49 -2.51 2.09
N LEU A 208 12.15 -1.27 1.70
CA LEU A 208 11.04 -0.98 0.79
C LEU A 208 11.24 -1.63 -0.59
N VAL A 209 12.45 -1.57 -1.14
CA VAL A 209 12.75 -2.20 -2.43
C VAL A 209 12.78 -3.73 -2.33
N THR A 210 13.26 -4.29 -1.23
CA THR A 210 13.20 -5.76 -1.03
C THR A 210 11.75 -6.25 -1.00
N GLU A 211 10.86 -5.52 -0.34
CA GLU A 211 9.43 -5.83 -0.34
C GLU A 211 8.82 -5.69 -1.73
N ALA A 212 9.17 -4.61 -2.44
CA ALA A 212 8.76 -4.40 -3.82
C ALA A 212 9.28 -5.48 -4.77
N VAL A 213 10.44 -6.10 -4.51
CA VAL A 213 10.96 -7.25 -5.28
C VAL A 213 10.33 -8.57 -4.86
N ARG A 214 9.80 -8.71 -3.65
CA ARG A 214 9.17 -9.97 -3.22
C ARG A 214 7.66 -10.01 -3.44
N GLY A 215 7.05 -8.86 -3.74
CA GLY A 215 5.65 -8.77 -4.15
C GLY A 215 4.65 -8.93 -3.02
N GLY A 216 5.06 -8.73 -1.76
CA GLY A 216 4.14 -8.82 -0.61
C GLY A 216 3.15 -7.66 -0.52
N ASN A 217 3.49 -6.48 -1.06
CA ASN A 217 2.62 -5.30 -1.11
C ASN A 217 2.76 -4.58 -2.47
N GLY A 218 1.68 -4.58 -3.25
CA GLY A 218 1.63 -3.94 -4.58
C GLY A 218 1.55 -2.40 -4.54
N SER A 219 1.36 -1.80 -3.36
CA SER A 219 1.17 -0.36 -3.15
C SER A 219 2.42 0.36 -2.62
N VAL A 220 3.56 -0.31 -2.50
CA VAL A 220 4.77 0.30 -1.93
C VAL A 220 5.28 1.40 -2.85
N GLU A 221 5.24 2.65 -2.37
CA GLU A 221 5.91 3.78 -3.02
C GLU A 221 7.42 3.53 -3.06
N LEU A 222 8.00 3.59 -4.26
CA LEU A 222 9.41 3.33 -4.47
C LEU A 222 10.26 4.56 -4.09
N PRO A 223 11.39 4.37 -3.40
CA PRO A 223 12.33 5.46 -3.13
C PRO A 223 12.87 6.09 -4.43
N HIS A 224 13.30 7.36 -4.37
CA HIS A 224 14.00 7.99 -5.50
C HIS A 224 15.36 7.35 -5.77
N ARG A 225 15.84 7.47 -7.01
CA ARG A 225 17.11 6.88 -7.46
C ARG A 225 18.32 7.34 -6.65
N ASP A 226 18.30 8.56 -6.14
CA ASP A 226 19.39 9.13 -5.35
C ASP A 226 19.63 8.36 -4.06
N ALA A 227 18.61 7.67 -3.53
CA ALA A 227 18.70 6.81 -2.35
C ALA A 227 19.62 5.60 -2.54
N PHE A 228 19.89 5.20 -3.79
CA PHE A 228 20.75 4.07 -4.15
C PHE A 228 22.10 4.51 -4.70
N THR A 229 22.45 5.80 -4.55
CA THR A 229 23.78 6.28 -4.90
C THR A 229 24.77 5.91 -3.79
N GLY A 230 25.88 5.26 -4.15
CA GLY A 230 26.92 4.86 -3.19
C GLY A 230 26.98 3.34 -2.92
N PRO A 231 27.86 2.92 -1.99
CA PRO A 231 28.15 1.51 -1.75
C PRO A 231 26.96 0.74 -1.18
N GLU A 232 26.12 1.37 -0.36
CA GLU A 232 24.91 0.75 0.19
C GLU A 232 23.90 0.41 -0.91
N GLY A 233 23.70 1.32 -1.87
CA GLY A 233 22.83 1.07 -3.02
C GLY A 233 23.37 -0.02 -3.95
N ALA A 234 24.68 -0.05 -4.18
CA ALA A 234 25.34 -1.10 -4.94
C ALA A 234 25.15 -2.50 -4.31
N ALA A 235 25.26 -2.60 -2.98
CA ALA A 235 25.03 -3.86 -2.27
C ALA A 235 23.57 -4.33 -2.38
N VAL A 236 22.59 -3.41 -2.40
CA VAL A 236 21.18 -3.74 -2.65
C VAL A 236 20.98 -4.25 -4.08
N ALA A 237 21.58 -3.58 -5.06
CA ALA A 237 21.52 -3.98 -6.47
C ALA A 237 22.16 -5.35 -6.71
N GLU A 238 23.33 -5.63 -6.12
CA GLU A 238 24.01 -6.93 -6.21
C GLU A 238 23.15 -8.06 -5.65
N ARG A 239 22.50 -7.83 -4.50
CA ARG A 239 21.64 -8.82 -3.85
C ARG A 239 20.34 -9.08 -4.61
N LEU A 240 19.65 -8.02 -5.05
CA LEU A 240 18.31 -8.13 -5.64
C LEU A 240 18.32 -8.29 -7.16
N GLY A 241 19.40 -7.93 -7.86
CA GLY A 241 19.52 -8.03 -9.31
C GLY A 241 19.19 -9.42 -9.85
N PRO A 242 19.79 -10.51 -9.32
CA PRO A 242 19.47 -11.87 -9.74
C PRO A 242 18.00 -12.26 -9.49
N GLU A 243 17.41 -11.84 -8.37
CA GLU A 243 15.99 -12.08 -8.06
C GLU A 243 15.09 -11.40 -9.10
N ILE A 244 15.37 -10.12 -9.42
CA ILE A 244 14.64 -9.34 -10.41
C ILE A 244 14.75 -9.96 -11.80
N LEU A 245 15.95 -10.34 -12.24
CA LEU A 245 16.17 -10.93 -13.56
C LEU A 245 15.51 -12.30 -13.69
N ASN A 246 15.62 -13.16 -12.67
CA ASN A 246 14.96 -14.47 -12.67
C ASN A 246 13.43 -14.33 -12.69
N GLU A 247 12.90 -13.39 -11.91
CA GLU A 247 11.48 -13.12 -11.91
C GLU A 247 11.05 -12.57 -13.28
N LEU A 248 11.67 -11.49 -13.79
CA LEU A 248 11.40 -10.96 -15.13
C LEU A 248 11.50 -12.04 -16.21
N GLY A 249 12.49 -12.92 -16.17
CA GLY A 249 12.69 -14.03 -17.12
C GLY A 249 11.63 -15.15 -17.09
N GLY A 250 10.68 -15.14 -16.15
CA GLY A 250 9.59 -16.11 -16.11
C GLY A 250 9.81 -17.31 -15.20
N GLY A 251 10.67 -17.20 -14.17
CA GLY A 251 10.91 -18.26 -13.18
C GLY A 251 9.67 -18.71 -12.37
N ALA A 252 8.51 -18.06 -12.52
CA ALA A 252 7.24 -18.50 -11.97
C ALA A 252 6.32 -18.95 -13.12
N ALA A 253 5.98 -20.24 -13.15
CA ALA A 253 5.09 -20.83 -14.13
C ALA A 253 3.66 -20.27 -13.97
N GLY A 254 3.38 -19.15 -14.63
CA GLY A 254 2.08 -18.48 -14.65
C GLY A 254 2.11 -17.15 -15.39
N THR A 255 0.97 -16.72 -15.93
CA THR A 255 0.78 -15.35 -16.43
C THR A 255 0.94 -14.36 -15.28
N ARG A 256 1.97 -13.51 -15.34
CA ARG A 256 2.23 -12.49 -14.32
C ARG A 256 1.30 -11.28 -14.50
N PRO A 257 0.72 -10.73 -13.42
CA PRO A 257 -0.05 -9.50 -13.49
C PRO A 257 0.73 -8.33 -14.10
N VAL A 258 0.07 -7.47 -14.88
CA VAL A 258 0.67 -6.26 -15.48
C VAL A 258 1.35 -5.40 -14.41
N ALA A 259 0.65 -5.13 -13.31
CA ALA A 259 1.15 -4.30 -12.21
C ALA A 259 2.50 -4.83 -11.67
N ARG A 260 2.64 -6.16 -11.58
CA ARG A 260 3.85 -6.81 -11.08
C ARG A 260 5.02 -6.64 -12.05
N THR A 261 4.77 -6.77 -13.35
CA THR A 261 5.80 -6.58 -14.38
C THR A 261 6.29 -5.12 -14.41
N VAL A 262 5.36 -4.17 -14.32
CA VAL A 262 5.67 -2.74 -14.25
C VAL A 262 6.52 -2.42 -13.01
N GLN A 263 6.13 -2.94 -11.84
CA GLN A 263 6.88 -2.75 -10.59
C GLN A 263 8.32 -3.24 -10.72
N LEU A 264 8.54 -4.45 -11.27
CA LEU A 264 9.88 -5.02 -11.45
C LEU A 264 10.74 -4.20 -12.42
N LEU A 265 10.17 -3.70 -13.53
CA LEU A 265 10.89 -2.83 -14.47
C LEU A 265 11.27 -1.48 -13.85
N ARG A 266 10.40 -0.91 -13.00
CA ARG A 266 10.72 0.31 -12.24
C ARG A 266 11.85 0.07 -11.23
N VAL A 267 11.78 -1.04 -10.49
CA VAL A 267 12.85 -1.41 -9.54
C VAL A 267 14.17 -1.73 -10.25
N ALA A 268 14.14 -2.44 -11.38
CA ALA A 268 15.34 -2.72 -12.17
C ALA A 268 16.05 -1.42 -12.58
N ARG A 269 15.28 -0.44 -13.06
CA ARG A 269 15.81 0.89 -13.40
C ARG A 269 16.35 1.64 -12.18
N LEU A 270 15.64 1.58 -11.06
CA LEU A 270 16.03 2.21 -9.80
C LEU A 270 17.40 1.71 -9.31
N LEU A 271 17.62 0.41 -9.38
CA LEU A 271 18.86 -0.27 -8.96
C LEU A 271 19.94 -0.32 -10.06
N GLY A 272 19.63 0.12 -11.28
CA GLY A 272 20.56 0.05 -12.42
C GLY A 272 20.83 -1.38 -12.91
N VAL A 273 19.89 -2.29 -12.72
CA VAL A 273 19.96 -3.67 -13.23
C VAL A 273 19.77 -3.67 -14.75
N ASP A 274 20.70 -4.28 -15.46
CA ASP A 274 20.63 -4.38 -16.93
C ASP A 274 19.59 -5.42 -17.35
N THR A 275 18.54 -4.95 -18.04
CA THR A 275 17.44 -5.79 -18.56
C THR A 275 17.46 -5.92 -20.08
N THR A 276 18.52 -5.45 -20.76
CA THR A 276 18.56 -5.31 -22.22
C THR A 276 18.26 -6.61 -22.95
N GLU A 277 18.81 -7.74 -22.48
CA GLU A 277 18.60 -9.06 -23.10
C GLU A 277 17.18 -9.61 -22.88
N LEU A 278 16.55 -9.30 -21.74
CA LEU A 278 15.22 -9.79 -21.36
C LEU A 278 14.09 -8.89 -21.89
N LEU A 279 14.39 -7.63 -22.18
CA LEU A 279 13.40 -6.61 -22.49
C LEU A 279 12.46 -7.00 -23.64
N PRO A 280 12.92 -7.56 -24.78
CA PRO A 280 12.03 -7.94 -25.88
C PRO A 280 10.95 -8.95 -25.47
N GLU A 281 11.32 -9.97 -24.69
CA GLU A 281 10.40 -11.01 -24.23
C GLU A 281 9.46 -10.52 -23.13
N VAL A 282 9.99 -9.74 -22.18
CA VAL A 282 9.18 -9.11 -21.12
C VAL A 282 8.13 -8.20 -21.73
N VAL A 283 8.52 -7.37 -22.71
CA VAL A 283 7.63 -6.44 -23.39
C VAL A 283 6.60 -7.16 -24.25
N ALA A 284 6.96 -8.24 -24.94
CA ALA A 284 5.99 -9.04 -25.71
C ALA A 284 4.91 -9.67 -24.81
N ARG A 285 5.30 -10.16 -23.62
CA ARG A 285 4.34 -10.66 -22.61
C ARG A 285 3.50 -9.54 -22.04
N LEU A 286 4.10 -8.40 -21.71
CA LEU A 286 3.38 -7.22 -21.21
C LEU A 286 2.34 -6.71 -22.23
N ALA A 287 2.73 -6.60 -23.51
CA ALA A 287 1.84 -6.18 -24.59
C ALA A 287 0.63 -7.12 -24.74
N SER A 288 0.83 -8.43 -24.57
CA SER A 288 -0.26 -9.42 -24.60
C SER A 288 -1.16 -9.36 -23.35
N ALA A 289 -0.58 -9.12 -22.18
CA ALA A 289 -1.30 -9.08 -20.90
C ALA A 289 -2.16 -7.83 -20.74
N LEU A 290 -1.70 -6.68 -21.26
CA LEU A 290 -2.39 -5.38 -21.13
C LEU A 290 -3.85 -5.44 -21.60
N PRO A 291 -4.17 -5.81 -22.86
CA PRO A 291 -5.56 -5.95 -23.29
C PRO A 291 -6.33 -7.01 -22.50
N ALA A 292 -5.70 -8.15 -22.19
CA ALA A 292 -6.36 -9.26 -21.49
C ALA A 292 -6.86 -8.86 -20.09
N GLU A 293 -6.03 -8.17 -19.31
CA GLU A 293 -6.40 -7.70 -17.96
C GLU A 293 -7.44 -6.57 -18.01
N THR A 294 -7.43 -5.72 -19.05
CA THR A 294 -8.47 -4.69 -19.18
C THR A 294 -9.87 -5.23 -19.48
N VAL A 295 -9.97 -6.40 -20.10
CA VAL A 295 -11.25 -7.08 -20.36
C VAL A 295 -11.76 -7.78 -19.10
N GLY A 296 -10.87 -8.38 -18.31
CA GLY A 296 -11.22 -9.04 -17.04
C GLY A 296 -11.79 -8.10 -15.97
N CYS A 297 -11.53 -6.79 -16.05
CA CYS A 297 -12.07 -5.79 -15.13
C CYS A 297 -13.55 -5.43 -15.38
N GLY A 298 -14.20 -5.98 -16.42
CA GLY A 298 -15.52 -5.53 -16.90
C GLY A 298 -16.67 -6.55 -16.81
N GLU A 299 -16.43 -7.81 -16.46
CA GLU A 299 -17.51 -8.81 -16.34
C GLU A 299 -17.95 -8.98 -14.88
N PRO A 300 -19.21 -8.69 -14.52
CA PRO A 300 -19.74 -9.09 -13.23
C PRO A 300 -19.77 -10.62 -13.19
N VAL A 301 -19.00 -11.20 -12.27
CA VAL A 301 -19.11 -12.63 -11.95
C VAL A 301 -20.50 -12.86 -11.38
N ASP A 302 -21.36 -13.49 -12.18
CA ASP A 302 -22.68 -13.92 -11.74
C ASP A 302 -22.59 -14.74 -10.45
N GLY A 303 -23.55 -14.49 -9.57
CA GLY A 303 -23.45 -14.74 -8.15
C GLY A 303 -23.17 -16.19 -7.76
N SER A 304 -22.08 -16.38 -7.03
CA SER A 304 -22.03 -17.41 -5.98
C SER A 304 -21.29 -16.84 -4.78
N GLY A 305 -22.06 -16.58 -3.72
CA GLY A 305 -21.62 -15.86 -2.54
C GLY A 305 -20.50 -16.55 -1.80
N ARG A 306 -19.42 -15.80 -1.56
CA ARG A 306 -18.55 -15.98 -0.40
C ARG A 306 -17.94 -14.63 -0.04
N GLU A 307 -18.65 -13.91 0.83
CA GLU A 307 -18.15 -12.68 1.44
C GLU A 307 -16.90 -12.99 2.28
N GLY A 308 -15.75 -12.57 1.77
CA GLY A 308 -14.56 -12.27 2.58
C GLY A 308 -14.52 -10.77 2.90
N PRO A 309 -13.77 -10.33 3.92
CA PRO A 309 -13.83 -8.96 4.40
C PRO A 309 -13.03 -8.03 3.46
N SER A 310 -13.72 -7.39 2.53
CA SER A 310 -13.15 -6.40 1.62
C SER A 310 -13.27 -4.99 2.22
N GLY A 311 -12.17 -4.50 2.78
CA GLY A 311 -11.91 -3.07 2.91
C GLY A 311 -11.27 -2.58 1.61
N GLY A 312 -12.10 -2.06 0.70
CA GLY A 312 -11.65 -1.43 -0.55
C GLY A 312 -12.80 -0.59 -1.09
N ALA A 313 -12.63 0.73 -1.07
CA ALA A 313 -13.60 1.67 -1.62
C ALA A 313 -13.91 1.32 -3.07
N GLY A 314 -15.18 1.42 -3.45
CA GLY A 314 -15.71 0.92 -4.72
C GLY A 314 -14.88 1.35 -5.94
N ALA A 315 -14.36 0.35 -6.66
CA ALA A 315 -13.81 0.55 -7.99
C ALA A 315 -14.96 0.99 -8.91
N ASP A 316 -14.86 2.19 -9.47
CA ASP A 316 -15.74 2.65 -10.53
C ASP A 316 -15.51 1.75 -11.76
N PRO A 317 -16.50 0.98 -12.24
CA PRO A 317 -16.34 0.11 -13.39
C PRO A 317 -16.00 0.87 -14.68
N GLY A 318 -16.15 2.20 -14.70
CA GLY A 318 -15.71 3.08 -15.79
C GLY A 318 -14.29 3.67 -15.64
N GLY A 319 -13.59 3.41 -14.54
CA GLY A 319 -12.25 3.97 -14.27
C GLY A 319 -11.13 3.32 -15.09
N PRO A 320 -9.97 3.98 -15.22
CA PRO A 320 -8.77 3.33 -15.77
C PRO A 320 -8.38 2.13 -14.89
N PRO A 321 -7.75 1.08 -15.44
CA PRO A 321 -7.31 -0.06 -14.64
C PRO A 321 -6.26 0.37 -13.61
N ASP A 322 -6.22 -0.31 -12.45
CA ASP A 322 -5.37 0.06 -11.31
C ASP A 322 -3.87 0.17 -11.65
N PHE A 323 -3.40 -0.58 -12.66
CA PHE A 323 -2.00 -0.52 -13.11
C PHE A 323 -1.67 0.69 -13.99
N ALA A 324 -2.67 1.41 -14.52
CA ALA A 324 -2.47 2.44 -15.53
C ALA A 324 -1.57 3.60 -15.07
N PRO A 325 -1.72 4.16 -13.85
CA PRO A 325 -0.83 5.24 -13.39
C PRO A 325 0.64 4.81 -13.38
N ALA A 326 0.94 3.64 -12.80
CA ALA A 326 2.30 3.12 -12.72
C ALA A 326 2.88 2.77 -14.10
N LEU A 327 2.04 2.29 -15.03
CA LEU A 327 2.45 2.06 -16.41
C LEU A 327 2.83 3.37 -17.10
N LEU A 328 2.02 4.42 -16.96
CA LEU A 328 2.28 5.71 -17.60
C LEU A 328 3.56 6.38 -17.03
N GLU A 329 3.76 6.31 -15.71
CA GLU A 329 5.02 6.73 -15.08
C GLU A 329 6.23 5.97 -15.65
N LEU A 330 6.13 4.64 -15.76
CA LEU A 330 7.19 3.81 -16.36
C LEU A 330 7.53 4.24 -17.79
N LEU A 331 6.52 4.54 -18.62
CA LEU A 331 6.70 4.94 -20.01
C LEU A 331 7.25 6.36 -20.15
N ASP A 332 7.01 7.22 -19.18
CA ASP A 332 7.62 8.56 -19.13
C ASP A 332 9.10 8.46 -18.74
N GLU A 333 9.41 7.66 -17.71
CA GLU A 333 10.76 7.50 -17.17
C GLU A 333 11.70 6.65 -18.03
N GLN A 334 11.17 5.68 -18.79
CA GLN A 334 11.97 4.67 -19.52
C GLN A 334 11.68 4.65 -21.02
N PHE A 335 12.41 5.48 -21.76
CA PHE A 335 12.28 5.62 -23.22
C PHE A 335 12.37 4.29 -23.99
N GLU A 336 13.30 3.41 -23.61
CA GLU A 336 13.51 2.12 -24.28
C GLU A 336 12.30 1.18 -24.08
N VAL A 337 11.79 1.10 -22.84
CA VAL A 337 10.58 0.33 -22.52
C VAL A 337 9.39 0.87 -23.29
N ARG A 338 9.22 2.20 -23.35
CA ARG A 338 8.15 2.84 -24.13
C ARG A 338 8.22 2.48 -25.60
N THR A 339 9.38 2.65 -26.22
CA THR A 339 9.57 2.37 -27.64
C THR A 339 9.33 0.90 -27.96
N ALA A 340 9.87 0.00 -27.14
CA ALA A 340 9.66 -1.44 -27.28
C ALA A 340 8.19 -1.83 -27.11
N LEU A 341 7.50 -1.29 -26.09
CA LEU A 341 6.10 -1.61 -25.79
C LEU A 341 5.16 -1.13 -26.88
N LEU A 342 5.32 0.11 -27.35
CA LEU A 342 4.53 0.64 -28.45
C LEU A 342 4.71 -0.20 -29.72
N GLY A 343 5.95 -0.58 -30.05
CA GLY A 343 6.21 -1.46 -31.19
C GLY A 343 5.65 -2.88 -31.00
N ALA A 344 5.62 -3.41 -29.78
CA ALA A 344 5.02 -4.72 -29.51
C ALA A 344 3.49 -4.70 -29.59
N LEU A 345 2.85 -3.65 -29.06
CA LEU A 345 1.41 -3.45 -29.20
C LEU A 345 0.99 -3.25 -30.66
N ASP A 346 1.77 -2.50 -31.44
CA ASP A 346 1.52 -2.30 -32.87
C ASP A 346 1.62 -3.62 -33.66
N ARG A 347 2.56 -4.51 -33.31
CA ARG A 347 2.64 -5.86 -33.88
C ARG A 347 1.49 -6.78 -33.46
N LEU A 348 0.92 -6.57 -32.27
CA LEU A 348 -0.20 -7.36 -31.73
C LEU A 348 -1.55 -6.94 -32.33
N ALA A 349 -1.70 -5.64 -32.64
CA ALA A 349 -2.95 -5.04 -33.08
C ALA A 349 -3.60 -5.67 -34.33
N PRO A 350 -2.88 -6.15 -35.36
CA PRO A 350 -3.50 -6.85 -36.49
C PRO A 350 -4.25 -8.14 -36.11
N ASP A 351 -3.81 -8.82 -35.06
CA ASP A 351 -4.40 -10.08 -34.59
C ASP A 351 -5.54 -9.84 -33.59
N TYR A 352 -5.42 -8.78 -32.77
CA TYR A 352 -6.40 -8.45 -31.71
C TYR A 352 -6.83 -6.97 -31.72
N PRO A 353 -7.36 -6.45 -32.83
CA PRO A 353 -7.60 -5.00 -33.00
C PRO A 353 -8.59 -4.44 -31.98
N GLY A 354 -9.74 -5.09 -31.77
CA GLY A 354 -10.75 -4.64 -30.83
C GLY A 354 -10.27 -4.63 -29.37
N ALA A 355 -9.46 -5.64 -28.99
CA ALA A 355 -8.89 -5.71 -27.65
C ALA A 355 -7.91 -4.56 -27.37
N VAL A 356 -7.05 -4.25 -28.35
CA VAL A 356 -6.12 -3.13 -28.26
C VAL A 356 -6.86 -1.79 -28.26
N ALA A 357 -7.90 -1.62 -29.08
CA ALA A 357 -8.71 -0.39 -29.10
C ALA A 357 -9.39 -0.12 -27.74
N ARG A 358 -10.01 -1.13 -27.14
CA ARG A 358 -10.64 -1.04 -25.81
C ARG A 358 -9.63 -0.72 -24.71
N PHE A 359 -8.42 -1.26 -24.79
CA PHE A 359 -7.33 -0.89 -23.89
C PHE A 359 -6.94 0.59 -24.02
N LEU A 360 -6.77 1.08 -25.26
CA LEU A 360 -6.37 2.48 -25.53
C LEU A 360 -7.46 3.49 -25.16
N GLU A 361 -8.73 3.11 -25.17
CA GLU A 361 -9.83 3.94 -24.68
C GLU A 361 -9.73 4.17 -23.16
N ARG A 362 -9.22 3.18 -22.42
CA ARG A 362 -9.05 3.26 -20.96
C ARG A 362 -7.69 3.80 -20.53
N VAL A 363 -6.67 3.66 -21.36
CA VAL A 363 -5.28 4.05 -21.05
C VAL A 363 -4.69 4.87 -22.20
N ALA A 364 -4.56 6.17 -21.97
CA ALA A 364 -4.01 7.11 -22.95
C ALA A 364 -2.47 6.98 -23.05
N LEU A 365 -2.00 6.08 -23.91
CA LEU A 365 -0.57 5.88 -24.13
C LEU A 365 0.10 7.08 -24.82
N PRO A 366 1.31 7.49 -24.38
CA PRO A 366 2.04 8.59 -24.99
C PRO A 366 2.81 8.09 -26.22
N PHE A 367 2.20 8.11 -27.40
CA PHE A 367 2.91 7.94 -28.68
C PHE A 367 2.81 9.19 -29.54
N THR A 368 3.93 9.59 -30.13
CA THR A 368 4.02 10.78 -30.98
C THR A 368 3.70 10.43 -32.43
N GLY A 369 3.17 11.40 -33.19
CA GLY A 369 2.90 11.25 -34.62
C GLY A 369 4.12 10.98 -35.50
N THR A 370 5.33 10.90 -34.92
CA THR A 370 6.59 10.63 -35.61
C THR A 370 6.94 9.14 -35.72
N GLN A 371 6.41 8.29 -34.84
CA GLN A 371 6.70 6.85 -34.86
C GLN A 371 5.79 6.12 -35.86
N ALA A 372 6.34 5.24 -36.69
CA ALA A 372 5.56 4.40 -37.60
C ALA A 372 4.85 3.29 -36.79
N LEU A 373 3.66 3.59 -36.29
CA LEU A 373 2.79 2.70 -35.51
C LEU A 373 1.39 2.66 -36.16
N PRO A 374 1.29 2.14 -37.41
CA PRO A 374 0.07 2.25 -38.21
C PRO A 374 -1.12 1.57 -37.52
N HIS A 375 -0.94 0.38 -36.96
CA HIS A 375 -2.03 -0.39 -36.37
C HIS A 375 -2.48 0.20 -35.04
N LEU A 376 -1.54 0.69 -34.23
CA LEU A 376 -1.85 1.33 -32.95
C LEU A 376 -2.63 2.64 -33.15
N ARG A 377 -2.26 3.45 -34.15
CA ARG A 377 -3.01 4.66 -34.53
C ARG A 377 -4.42 4.36 -35.01
N MET A 378 -4.59 3.27 -35.76
CA MET A 378 -5.90 2.80 -36.16
C MET A 378 -6.77 2.42 -34.96
N CYS A 379 -6.19 1.67 -34.01
CA CYS A 379 -6.89 1.27 -32.79
C CYS A 379 -7.28 2.48 -31.92
N ALA A 380 -6.40 3.49 -31.80
CA ALA A 380 -6.69 4.71 -31.06
C ALA A 380 -7.77 5.59 -31.72
N GLU A 381 -7.82 5.63 -33.06
CA GLU A 381 -8.80 6.44 -33.80
C GLU A 381 -10.20 5.80 -33.83
N ALA A 382 -10.28 4.46 -33.73
CA ALA A 382 -11.52 3.72 -33.95
C ALA A 382 -12.70 4.17 -33.05
N PRO A 383 -12.56 4.34 -31.72
CA PRO A 383 -13.67 4.80 -30.88
C PRO A 383 -14.20 6.19 -31.30
N GLY A 384 -13.29 7.13 -31.58
CA GLY A 384 -13.66 8.47 -32.04
C GLY A 384 -14.29 8.48 -33.44
N ALA A 385 -13.86 7.57 -34.33
CA ALA A 385 -14.46 7.40 -35.65
C ALA A 385 -15.88 6.83 -35.56
N MET A 386 -16.11 5.82 -34.71
CA MET A 386 -17.45 5.24 -34.49
C MET A 386 -18.40 6.27 -33.86
N ALA A 387 -17.95 7.01 -32.85
CA ALA A 387 -18.76 8.05 -32.20
C ALA A 387 -19.15 9.17 -33.17
N ALA A 388 -18.25 9.58 -34.07
CA ALA A 388 -18.49 10.68 -35.00
C ALA A 388 -19.33 10.32 -36.22
N GLN A 389 -19.23 9.09 -36.73
CA GLN A 389 -19.87 8.68 -37.99
C GLN A 389 -21.13 7.82 -37.81
N GLY A 390 -21.51 7.54 -36.56
CA GLY A 390 -22.68 6.72 -36.26
C GLY A 390 -22.57 5.31 -36.85
N GLY A 391 -23.68 4.77 -37.36
CA GLY A 391 -23.73 3.43 -37.96
C GLY A 391 -23.09 3.29 -39.36
N ASP A 392 -22.51 4.34 -39.94
CA ASP A 392 -21.85 4.28 -41.25
C ASP A 392 -20.45 3.66 -41.14
N ARG A 393 -20.44 2.33 -41.14
CA ARG A 393 -19.21 1.51 -41.10
C ARG A 393 -18.22 1.84 -42.23
N ALA A 394 -18.68 2.24 -43.41
CA ALA A 394 -17.78 2.57 -44.52
C ALA A 394 -17.05 3.91 -44.27
N ALA A 395 -17.73 4.89 -43.69
CA ALA A 395 -17.10 6.14 -43.25
C ALA A 395 -16.11 5.92 -42.09
N VAL A 396 -16.46 5.07 -41.12
CA VAL A 396 -15.55 4.66 -40.02
C VAL A 396 -14.31 4.01 -40.60
N TRP A 397 -14.46 3.02 -41.49
CA TRP A 397 -13.35 2.30 -42.10
C TRP A 397 -12.38 3.23 -42.85
N ARG A 398 -12.89 4.15 -43.68
CA ARG A 398 -12.04 5.15 -44.39
C ARG A 398 -11.33 6.10 -43.44
N ARG A 399 -11.94 6.44 -42.30
CA ARG A 399 -11.33 7.32 -41.29
C ARG A 399 -10.21 6.59 -40.54
N VAL A 400 -10.46 5.36 -40.11
CA VAL A 400 -9.48 4.50 -39.43
C VAL A 400 -8.31 4.18 -40.35
N LEU A 401 -8.53 3.79 -41.61
CA LEU A 401 -7.43 3.55 -42.54
C LEU A 401 -6.55 4.77 -42.78
N ARG A 402 -7.14 5.98 -42.86
CA ARG A 402 -6.36 7.21 -43.00
C ARG A 402 -5.47 7.50 -41.79
N SER A 403 -5.87 7.08 -40.58
CA SER A 403 -5.05 7.30 -39.38
C SER A 403 -3.80 6.42 -39.33
N ALA A 404 -3.78 5.31 -40.07
CA ALA A 404 -2.57 4.49 -40.24
C ALA A 404 -1.40 5.30 -40.81
N GLY A 405 -1.69 6.29 -41.65
CA GLY A 405 -0.67 7.15 -42.30
C GLY A 405 0.20 6.41 -43.32
N LEU A 406 -0.14 5.17 -43.66
CA LEU A 406 0.52 4.34 -44.67
C LEU A 406 -0.48 3.89 -45.73
N SER A 407 0.02 3.69 -46.94
CA SER A 407 -0.78 3.09 -48.01
C SER A 407 -1.02 1.61 -47.72
N PRO A 408 -2.25 1.09 -47.91
CA PRO A 408 -2.54 -0.35 -47.83
C PRO A 408 -1.68 -1.22 -48.76
N PHE A 409 -1.13 -0.63 -49.83
CA PHE A 409 -0.20 -1.32 -50.72
C PHE A 409 1.20 -1.49 -50.10
N ALA A 410 1.62 -0.57 -49.23
CA ALA A 410 2.90 -0.62 -48.55
C ALA A 410 2.84 -1.49 -47.27
N GLU A 411 1.70 -1.49 -46.58
CA GLU A 411 1.44 -2.33 -45.40
C GLU A 411 0.05 -2.98 -45.49
N PRO A 412 -0.07 -4.19 -46.07
CA PRO A 412 -1.37 -4.84 -46.27
C PRO A 412 -2.11 -5.19 -44.97
N LEU A 413 -1.41 -5.36 -43.85
CA LEU A 413 -2.05 -5.73 -42.58
C LEU A 413 -2.96 -4.61 -42.04
N VAL A 414 -2.83 -3.36 -42.53
CA VAL A 414 -3.77 -2.30 -42.16
C VAL A 414 -5.19 -2.64 -42.61
N LEU A 415 -5.38 -3.33 -43.73
CA LEU A 415 -6.72 -3.75 -44.16
C LEU A 415 -7.34 -4.72 -43.16
N ARG A 416 -6.56 -5.71 -42.71
CA ARG A 416 -6.99 -6.68 -41.68
C ARG A 416 -7.37 -5.97 -40.38
N THR A 417 -6.53 -5.02 -39.95
CA THR A 417 -6.75 -4.23 -38.73
C THR A 417 -8.03 -3.40 -38.84
N ALA A 418 -8.23 -2.69 -39.95
CA ALA A 418 -9.42 -1.86 -40.17
C ALA A 418 -10.70 -2.71 -40.20
N VAL A 419 -10.65 -3.89 -40.83
CA VAL A 419 -11.78 -4.80 -40.86
C VAL A 419 -12.11 -5.31 -39.45
N GLY A 420 -11.11 -5.75 -38.70
CA GLY A 420 -11.30 -6.24 -37.33
C GLY A 420 -11.79 -5.18 -36.35
N LEU A 421 -11.53 -3.89 -36.60
CA LEU A 421 -12.06 -2.78 -35.79
C LEU A 421 -13.53 -2.45 -36.11
N VAL A 422 -13.91 -2.48 -37.39
CA VAL A 422 -15.24 -1.99 -37.84
C VAL A 422 -16.30 -3.10 -37.81
N TRP A 423 -15.87 -4.35 -37.96
CA TRP A 423 -16.69 -5.55 -38.08
C TRP A 423 -16.32 -6.59 -37.02
N GLU A 424 -15.97 -6.16 -35.80
CA GLU A 424 -15.65 -7.06 -34.66
C GLU A 424 -16.82 -8.00 -34.36
N ASP A 425 -18.06 -7.54 -34.53
CA ASP A 425 -19.31 -8.23 -34.18
C ASP A 425 -19.87 -9.16 -35.26
N ARG A 426 -19.47 -8.99 -36.53
CA ARG A 426 -20.04 -9.76 -37.66
C ARG A 426 -19.18 -9.65 -38.91
N ALA A 427 -19.33 -10.57 -39.86
CA ALA A 427 -18.74 -10.42 -41.19
C ALA A 427 -19.33 -9.21 -41.96
N PRO A 428 -18.56 -8.58 -42.88
CA PRO A 428 -19.08 -7.59 -43.82
C PRO A 428 -20.19 -8.18 -44.70
N SER A 429 -21.20 -7.37 -45.00
CA SER A 429 -22.22 -7.72 -46.01
C SER A 429 -21.63 -7.67 -47.41
N VAL A 430 -22.33 -8.22 -48.40
CA VAL A 430 -21.88 -8.22 -49.80
C VAL A 430 -21.64 -6.80 -50.32
N GLU A 431 -22.51 -5.85 -49.99
CA GLU A 431 -22.37 -4.46 -50.42
C GLU A 431 -21.17 -3.77 -49.73
N GLU A 432 -20.96 -4.05 -48.44
CA GLU A 432 -19.78 -3.58 -47.70
C GLU A 432 -18.48 -4.16 -48.27
N ALA A 433 -18.47 -5.46 -48.62
CA ALA A 433 -17.32 -6.12 -49.24
C ALA A 433 -16.99 -5.55 -50.63
N ARG A 434 -18.01 -5.23 -51.45
CA ARG A 434 -17.83 -4.57 -52.74
C ARG A 434 -17.17 -3.20 -52.57
N MET A 435 -17.66 -2.40 -51.62
CA MET A 435 -17.06 -1.10 -51.29
C MET A 435 -15.60 -1.20 -50.80
N LEU A 436 -15.27 -2.23 -50.01
CA LEU A 436 -13.90 -2.47 -49.56
C LEU A 436 -12.94 -2.75 -50.73
N LEU A 437 -13.38 -3.55 -51.71
CA LEU A 437 -12.58 -3.89 -52.89
C LEU A 437 -12.36 -2.68 -53.81
N GLU A 438 -13.41 -1.86 -54.02
CA GLU A 438 -13.30 -0.62 -54.80
C GLU A 438 -12.36 0.39 -54.14
N ALA A 439 -12.39 0.50 -52.81
CA ALA A 439 -11.53 1.43 -52.08
C ALA A 439 -10.08 0.93 -51.90
N ALA A 440 -9.83 -0.38 -51.97
CA ALA A 440 -8.48 -0.96 -51.91
C ALA A 440 -7.76 -0.97 -53.26
N THR A 441 -8.46 -0.69 -54.36
CA THR A 441 -7.92 -0.70 -55.74
C THR A 441 -7.78 0.69 -56.37
N SER A 442 -8.25 1.74 -55.66
CA SER A 442 -8.06 3.15 -56.01
C SER A 442 -6.96 3.78 -55.18
#